data_AF-A0A838JUF2-F1
#
_entry.id   AF-A0A838JUF2-F1
#
_cell.length_a   1.000
_cell.length_b   1.000
_cell.length_c   1.000
_cell.angle_alpha   90.00
_cell.angle_beta   90.00
_cell.angle_gamma   90.00
#
_symmetry.space_group_name_H-M   'P 1'
#
loop_
_entity.id
_entity.type
_entity.pdbx_description
1 polymer ?
#
loop_
_entity_poly.entity_id
_entity_poly.type
_entity_poly.pdbx_seq_one_letter_code
_entity_poly.pdbx_strand_id
1 'polypeptide(L)'
;MMTRRRSLLFALAVALVVFVADQGIKSLIEGSMRVGQSIILVPGFLNLTYIKNDGGAFGILGGSRSLLLAGSAVAVVIVLWMLLSGKP
;
A
#
# COMPACT_ATOMS: atom_id res chain seq x y z
N MET A 1 -7.75 -7.14 28.01
CA MET A 1 -8.49 -6.12 27.23
C MET A 1 -7.58 -4.93 26.99
N MET A 2 -7.17 -4.66 25.75
CA MET A 2 -6.48 -3.40 25.44
C MET A 2 -7.49 -2.26 25.43
N THR A 3 -7.17 -1.14 26.07
CA THR A 3 -7.99 0.09 26.00
C THR A 3 -8.02 0.59 24.56
N ARG A 4 -9.15 1.13 24.09
CA ARG A 4 -9.33 1.68 22.73
C ARG A 4 -8.17 2.55 22.22
N ARG A 5 -7.63 3.42 23.09
CA ARG A 5 -6.44 4.26 22.78
C ARG A 5 -5.20 3.43 22.41
N ARG A 6 -4.92 2.35 23.16
CA ARG A 6 -3.79 1.45 22.88
C ARG A 6 -4.00 0.71 21.55
N SER A 7 -5.22 0.28 21.24
CA SER A 7 -5.54 -0.36 19.97
C SER A 7 -5.35 0.59 18.77
N LEU A 8 -5.77 1.86 18.91
CA LEU A 8 -5.54 2.87 17.88
C LEU A 8 -4.06 3.19 17.69
N LEU A 9 -3.30 3.35 18.78
CA LEU A 9 -1.85 3.56 18.71
C LEU A 9 -1.14 2.38 18.05
N PHE A 10 -1.57 1.15 18.38
CA PHE A 10 -1.05 -0.05 17.74
C PHE A 10 -1.35 -0.07 16.25
N ALA A 11 -2.60 0.22 15.84
CA ALA A 11 -2.98 0.28 14.43
C ALA A 11 -2.17 1.34 13.65
N LEU A 12 -1.96 2.53 14.23
CA LEU A 12 -1.15 3.58 13.62
C LEU A 12 0.33 3.18 13.52
N ALA A 13 0.87 2.52 14.55
CA ALA A 13 2.23 2.01 14.51
C ALA A 13 2.41 0.97 13.40
N VAL A 14 1.48 0.02 13.25
CA VAL A 14 1.47 -0.96 12.18
C VAL A 14 1.38 -0.27 10.81
N ALA A 15 0.46 0.69 10.65
CA ALA A 15 0.31 1.44 9.40
C ALA A 15 1.60 2.19 9.01
N LEU A 16 2.28 2.80 9.99
CA LEU A 16 3.55 3.49 9.76
C LEU A 16 4.65 2.52 9.34
N VAL A 17 4.78 1.37 10.00
CA VAL A 17 5.78 0.35 9.64
C VAL A 17 5.54 -0.17 8.23
N VAL A 18 4.29 -0.48 7.88
CA VAL A 18 3.92 -0.95 6.54
C VAL A 18 4.22 0.13 5.49
N PHE A 19 3.88 1.39 5.77
CA PHE A 19 4.17 2.51 4.86
C PHE A 19 5.67 2.68 4.61
N VAL A 20 6.49 2.67 5.67
CA VAL A 20 7.94 2.78 5.55
C VAL A 20 8.53 1.60 4.77
N ALA A 21 8.07 0.38 5.03
CA ALA A 21 8.50 -0.81 4.29
C ALA A 21 8.11 -0.74 2.81
N ASP A 22 6.85 -0.37 2.49
CA ASP A 22 6.36 -0.22 1.12
C ASP A 22 7.20 0.79 0.32
N GLN A 23 7.40 1.99 0.86
CA GLN A 23 8.16 3.04 0.19
C GLN A 23 9.66 2.71 0.10
N GLY A 24 10.23 2.09 1.15
CA GLY A 24 11.62 1.65 1.16
C GLY A 24 11.90 0.59 0.08
N ILE A 25 11.02 -0.41 -0.04
CA ILE A 25 11.15 -1.44 -1.09
C ILE A 25 11.00 -0.80 -2.47
N LYS A 26 10.00 0.06 -2.70
CA LYS A 26 9.84 0.75 -3.99
C LYS A 26 11.08 1.54 -4.38
N SER A 27 11.62 2.33 -3.45
CA SER A 27 12.84 3.12 -3.69
C SER A 27 14.05 2.23 -4.03
N LEU A 28 14.23 1.11 -3.33
CA LEU A 28 15.28 0.15 -3.63
C LEU A 28 15.12 -0.43 -5.04
N ILE A 29 13.91 -0.82 -5.43
CA ILE A 29 13.63 -1.40 -6.75
C ILE A 29 13.82 -0.36 -7.86
N GLU A 30 13.35 0.87 -7.67
CA GLU A 30 13.55 1.96 -8.62
C GLU A 30 15.04 2.28 -8.86
N GLY A 31 15.88 2.16 -7.82
CA GLY A 31 17.32 2.41 -7.90
C GLY A 31 18.17 1.23 -8.36
N SER A 32 17.65 0.00 -8.31
CA SER A 32 18.43 -1.23 -8.57
C SER A 32 17.96 -2.06 -9.77
N MET A 33 16.74 -1.83 -10.26
CA MET A 33 16.15 -2.61 -11.35
C MET A 33 15.71 -1.74 -12.52
N ARG A 34 15.70 -2.32 -13.73
CA ARG A 34 15.06 -1.73 -14.92
C ARG A 34 13.59 -2.14 -14.99
N VAL A 35 12.73 -1.28 -15.52
CA VAL A 35 11.31 -1.63 -15.74
C VAL A 35 11.23 -2.86 -16.65
N GLY A 36 10.41 -3.84 -16.25
CA GLY A 36 10.27 -5.15 -16.90
C GLY A 36 11.28 -6.21 -16.43
N GLN A 37 12.31 -5.84 -15.68
CA GLN A 37 13.26 -6.80 -15.12
C GLN A 37 12.58 -7.69 -14.06
N SER A 38 12.95 -8.97 -14.04
CA SER A 38 12.51 -9.94 -13.02
C SER A 38 13.72 -10.57 -12.31
N ILE A 39 13.63 -10.70 -10.99
CA ILE A 39 14.55 -11.46 -10.13
C ILE A 39 13.78 -12.64 -9.56
N ILE A 40 14.28 -13.86 -9.76
CA ILE A 40 13.66 -15.07 -9.21
C ILE A 40 14.04 -15.17 -7.73
N LEU A 41 13.04 -15.15 -6.85
CA LEU A 41 13.24 -15.33 -5.40
C LEU A 41 13.05 -16.79 -4.99
N VAL A 42 11.99 -17.43 -5.50
CA VAL A 42 11.70 -18.85 -5.32
C VAL A 42 11.43 -19.46 -6.69
N PRO A 43 12.32 -20.33 -7.21
CA PRO A 43 12.16 -20.93 -8.53
C PRO A 43 10.78 -21.60 -8.70
N GLY A 44 10.07 -21.22 -9.77
CA GLY A 44 8.75 -21.78 -10.10
C GLY A 44 7.57 -21.25 -9.29
N PHE A 45 7.79 -20.34 -8.33
CA PHE A 45 6.72 -19.84 -7.46
C PHE A 45 6.69 -18.31 -7.33
N LEU A 46 7.83 -17.67 -7.03
CA LEU A 46 7.90 -16.25 -6.69
C LEU A 46 9.01 -15.52 -7.45
N ASN A 47 8.59 -14.54 -8.24
CA ASN A 47 9.47 -13.60 -8.91
C ASN A 47 9.19 -12.18 -8.43
N LEU A 48 10.25 -11.40 -8.24
CA LEU A 48 10.18 -9.97 -8.02
C LEU A 48 10.35 -9.26 -9.37
N THR A 49 9.27 -8.71 -9.89
CA THR A 49 9.25 -8.04 -11.20
C THR A 49 8.96 -6.56 -11.03
N TYR A 50 9.79 -5.70 -11.62
CA TYR A 50 9.57 -4.26 -11.58
C TYR A 50 8.60 -3.83 -12.69
N ILE A 51 7.36 -3.54 -12.30
CA ILE A 51 6.28 -3.06 -13.18
C ILE A 51 5.79 -1.70 -12.67
N LYS A 52 5.52 -0.78 -13.59
CA LYS A 52 4.82 0.48 -13.30
C LYS A 52 3.36 0.32 -13.72
N ASN A 53 2.44 0.43 -12.77
CA ASN A 53 1.01 0.42 -13.02
C ASN A 53 0.45 1.82 -12.80
N ASP A 54 -0.01 2.47 -13.86
CA ASP A 54 -0.66 3.79 -13.82
C ASP A 54 -2.19 3.69 -13.63
N GLY A 55 -2.72 2.47 -13.54
CA GLY A 55 -4.11 2.16 -13.19
C GLY A 55 -4.26 1.55 -11.79
N GLY A 56 -5.48 1.10 -11.49
CA GLY A 56 -5.81 0.33 -10.30
C GLY A 56 -5.54 -1.17 -10.46
N ALA A 57 -6.31 -2.00 -9.74
CA ALA A 57 -6.23 -3.47 -9.88
C ALA A 57 -6.46 -3.90 -11.34
N PHE A 58 -5.66 -4.85 -11.84
CA PHE A 58 -5.70 -5.32 -13.23
C PHE A 58 -5.48 -4.23 -14.30
N GLY A 59 -4.94 -3.07 -13.94
CA GLY A 59 -4.76 -1.93 -14.85
C GLY A 59 -6.04 -1.15 -15.16
N ILE A 60 -7.13 -1.43 -14.46
CA ILE A 60 -8.41 -0.72 -14.62
C ILE A 60 -8.21 0.76 -14.31
N LEU A 61 -8.81 1.65 -15.12
CA LEU A 61 -8.67 3.11 -15.02
C LEU A 61 -7.23 3.63 -15.26
N GLY A 62 -6.43 2.93 -16.07
CA GLY A 62 -5.13 3.45 -16.56
C GLY A 62 -5.24 4.86 -17.14
N GLY A 63 -4.21 5.68 -16.92
CA GLY A 63 -4.21 7.12 -17.26
C GLY A 63 -5.12 8.02 -16.42
N SER A 64 -6.02 7.47 -15.59
CA SER A 64 -7.03 8.25 -14.84
C SER A 64 -6.56 8.59 -13.41
N ARG A 65 -5.35 9.16 -13.29
CA ARG A 65 -4.68 9.42 -12.00
C ARG A 65 -5.55 10.19 -11.00
N SER A 66 -6.26 11.22 -11.44
CA SER A 66 -7.09 12.06 -10.57
C SER A 66 -8.25 11.27 -9.95
N LEU A 67 -8.93 10.42 -10.73
CA LEU A 67 -10.02 9.58 -10.25
C LEU A 67 -9.53 8.54 -9.23
N LEU A 68 -8.41 7.89 -9.51
CA LEU A 68 -7.81 6.90 -8.61
C LEU A 68 -7.34 7.54 -7.29
N LEU A 69 -6.77 8.75 -7.34
CA LEU A 69 -6.40 9.51 -6.15
C LEU A 69 -7.62 9.93 -5.33
N ALA A 70 -8.68 10.43 -5.98
CA ALA A 70 -9.92 10.81 -5.30
C ALA A 70 -10.56 9.59 -4.61
N GLY A 71 -10.67 8.46 -5.31
CA GLY A 71 -11.17 7.21 -4.73
C GLY A 71 -10.35 6.73 -3.53
N SER A 72 -9.01 6.80 -3.64
CA SER A 72 -8.11 6.44 -2.53
C SER A 72 -8.29 7.36 -1.32
N ALA A 73 -8.43 8.68 -1.54
CA ALA A 73 -8.67 9.64 -0.47
C ALA A 73 -10.00 9.36 0.25
N VAL A 74 -11.07 9.08 -0.49
CA VAL A 74 -12.38 8.69 0.07
C VAL A 74 -12.25 7.42 0.91
N ALA A 75 -11.56 6.40 0.40
CA ALA A 75 -11.35 5.15 1.14
C ALA A 75 -10.59 5.38 2.46
N VAL A 76 -9.53 6.19 2.46
CA VAL A 76 -8.79 6.54 3.68
C VAL A 76 -9.70 7.25 4.69
N VAL A 77 -10.51 8.22 4.24
CA VAL A 77 -11.45 8.92 5.13
C VAL A 77 -12.46 7.95 5.76
N ILE A 78 -13.02 7.02 4.98
CA ILE A 78 -13.95 6.00 5.48
C ILE A 78 -13.28 5.12 6.53
N VAL A 79 -12.07 4.61 6.25
CA VAL A 79 -11.33 3.75 7.19
C VAL A 79 -11.02 4.50 8.49
N LEU A 80 -10.56 5.76 8.40
CA LEU A 80 -10.31 6.59 9.58
C LEU A 80 -11.59 6.83 10.37
N TRP A 81 -12.71 7.13 9.69
CA TRP A 81 -14.01 7.30 10.34
C TRP A 81 -14.44 6.02 11.06
N MET A 82 -14.30 4.84 10.44
CA MET A 82 -14.63 3.56 11.08
C MET A 82 -13.77 3.30 12.33
N LEU A 83 -12.47 3.55 12.25
CA LEU A 83 -11.55 3.39 13.39
C LEU A 83 -11.88 4.36 14.54
N LEU A 84 -12.27 5.59 14.22
CA LEU A 84 -12.57 6.66 15.17
C LEU A 84 -14.03 6.67 15.67
N SER A 85 -14.94 5.96 15.01
CA SER A 85 -16.38 5.92 15.37
C SER A 85 -16.79 4.68 16.17
N GLY A 86 -15.91 3.68 16.33
CA GLY A 86 -16.18 2.54 17.20
C GLY A 86 -16.57 3.01 18.61
N LYS A 87 -17.68 2.51 19.15
CA LYS A 87 -18.10 2.78 20.54
C LYS A 87 -16.96 2.38 21.50
N PRO A 88 -16.74 3.12 22.61
CA PRO A 88 -15.70 2.81 23.58
C PRO A 88 -15.78 1.38 24.11
#